data_AF-A0A6C0AKV1-F1
#
_entry.id   AF-A0A6C0AKV1-F1
#
_cell.length_a   1.000
_cell.length_b   1.000
_cell.length_c   1.000
_cell.angle_alpha   90.00
_cell.angle_beta   90.00
_cell.angle_gamma   90.00
#
_symmetry.space_group_name_H-M   'P 1'
#
loop_
_entity.id
_entity.type
_entity.pdbx_description
1 polymer ?
#
loop_
_entity_poly.entity_id
_entity_poly.type
_entity_poly.pdbx_seq_one_letter_code
_entity_poly.pdbx_strand_id
1 'polypeptide(L)'
;MSTKTEHTNVENTSNLVEQFSTILSTLTAFRSQITTLQNQVKVLEKNVKKQMKVYEKEAKKHKNKGNRKASGFAVGGPVSKELCSFMGKPEDSKLARTEVTQYLIQYIKDHDLQWKENRKIIKPDNKLKKLLKPAKNEDVTYFNLQKLMNKHFIKKNKPVVSEV
;
A
#
# COMPACT_ATOMS: atom_id res chain seq x y z
N MET A 1 33.18 -12.90 88.38
CA MET A 1 33.66 -12.42 87.05
C MET A 1 33.38 -13.39 85.90
N SER A 2 32.92 -14.62 86.13
CA SER A 2 32.76 -15.63 85.05
C SER A 2 31.56 -15.44 84.11
N THR A 3 30.52 -14.68 84.48
CA THR A 3 29.28 -14.59 83.70
C THR A 3 29.32 -13.62 82.51
N LYS A 4 30.30 -12.70 82.47
CA LYS A 4 30.37 -11.68 81.41
C LYS A 4 31.06 -12.19 80.14
N THR A 5 32.02 -13.11 80.30
CA THR A 5 32.82 -13.69 79.20
C THR A 5 32.03 -14.68 78.36
N GLU A 6 31.11 -15.45 78.96
CA GLU A 6 30.23 -16.38 78.24
C GLU A 6 29.19 -15.64 77.38
N HIS A 7 28.57 -14.57 77.91
CA HIS A 7 27.59 -13.78 77.17
C HIS A 7 28.17 -13.13 75.90
N THR A 8 29.38 -12.56 75.98
CA THR A 8 30.05 -11.95 74.81
C THR A 8 30.43 -12.96 73.72
N ASN A 9 30.70 -14.22 74.06
CA ASN A 9 31.06 -15.24 73.08
C ASN A 9 29.83 -15.78 72.34
N VAL A 10 28.70 -15.90 73.04
CA VAL A 10 27.40 -16.29 72.48
C VAL A 10 26.83 -15.21 71.54
N GLU A 11 26.97 -13.93 71.89
CA GLU A 11 26.55 -12.81 71.01
C GLU A 11 27.36 -12.74 69.71
N ASN A 12 28.68 -12.95 69.76
CA ASN A 12 29.55 -12.97 68.58
C ASN A 12 29.26 -14.15 67.63
N THR A 13 28.97 -15.33 68.20
CA THR A 13 28.58 -16.50 67.39
C THR A 13 27.21 -16.32 66.76
N SER A 14 26.25 -15.71 67.47
CA SER A 14 24.95 -15.32 66.90
C SER A 14 25.10 -14.37 65.72
N ASN A 15 25.94 -13.33 65.85
CA ASN A 15 26.17 -12.36 64.77
C ASN A 15 26.78 -12.99 63.51
N LEU A 16 27.73 -13.92 63.66
CA LEU A 16 28.30 -14.67 62.53
C LEU A 16 27.26 -15.54 61.82
N VAL A 17 26.37 -16.20 62.57
CA VAL A 17 25.29 -17.01 62.00
C VAL A 17 24.30 -16.14 61.20
N GLU A 18 23.98 -14.94 61.69
CA GLU A 18 23.17 -13.96 60.96
C GLU A 18 23.84 -13.47 59.67
N GLN A 19 25.15 -13.23 59.69
CA GLN A 19 25.92 -12.86 58.49
C GLN A 19 25.90 -14.00 57.45
N PHE A 20 26.10 -15.25 57.87
CA PHE A 20 25.99 -16.42 56.99
C PHE A 20 24.59 -16.55 56.39
N SER A 21 23.54 -16.38 57.19
CA SER A 21 22.14 -16.39 56.74
C SER A 21 21.88 -15.33 55.67
N THR A 22 22.41 -14.12 55.87
CA THR A 22 22.26 -13.01 54.93
C THR A 22 22.95 -13.30 53.59
N ILE A 23 24.16 -13.89 53.63
CA ILE A 23 24.91 -14.30 52.43
C ILE A 23 24.16 -15.40 51.67
N LEU A 24 23.61 -16.40 52.36
CA LEU A 24 22.82 -17.47 51.73
C LEU A 24 21.52 -16.95 51.10
N SER A 25 20.87 -15.99 51.74
CA SER A 25 19.68 -15.32 51.21
C SER A 25 20.00 -14.52 49.95
N THR A 26 21.08 -13.73 49.97
CA THR A 26 21.54 -12.98 48.77
C THR A 26 21.95 -13.90 47.63
N LEU A 27 22.60 -15.04 47.92
CA LEU A 27 22.97 -16.03 46.89
C LEU A 27 21.73 -16.66 46.24
N THR A 28 20.69 -16.92 47.03
CA THR A 28 19.38 -17.40 46.54
C THR A 28 18.68 -16.34 45.69
N ALA A 29 18.73 -15.06 46.10
CA ALA A 29 18.20 -13.94 45.32
C ALA A 29 18.92 -13.78 43.98
N PHE A 30 20.26 -13.88 43.96
CA PHE A 30 21.05 -13.85 42.73
C PHE A 30 20.68 -14.99 41.78
N ARG A 31 20.51 -16.21 42.30
CA ARG A 31 20.07 -17.35 41.50
C ARG A 31 18.71 -17.11 40.84
N SER A 32 17.78 -16.49 41.55
CA SER A 32 16.48 -16.07 41.01
C SER A 32 16.60 -15.00 39.92
N GLN A 33 17.46 -14.00 40.13
CA GLN A 33 17.72 -12.95 39.13
C GLN A 33 18.36 -13.50 37.85
N ILE A 34 19.32 -14.42 37.98
CA ILE A 34 19.94 -15.10 36.83
C ILE A 34 18.88 -15.85 36.01
N THR A 35 17.96 -16.55 36.68
CA THR A 35 16.86 -17.27 36.00
C THR A 35 15.93 -16.30 35.27
N THR A 36 15.63 -15.15 35.89
CA THR A 36 14.82 -14.09 35.28
C THR A 36 15.49 -13.52 34.04
N LEU A 37 16.79 -13.20 34.12
CA LEU A 37 17.58 -12.70 32.98
C LEU A 37 17.63 -13.72 31.83
N GLN A 38 17.83 -15.01 32.13
CA GLN A 38 17.80 -16.06 31.12
C GLN A 38 16.46 -16.11 30.37
N ASN A 39 15.34 -15.93 31.08
CA ASN A 39 14.02 -15.87 30.46
C ASN A 39 13.83 -14.61 29.62
N GLN A 40 14.27 -13.45 30.11
CA GLN A 40 14.20 -12.19 29.37
C GLN A 40 14.99 -12.26 28.05
N VAL A 41 16.20 -12.83 28.05
CA VAL A 41 17.01 -13.02 26.84
C VAL A 41 16.29 -13.91 25.83
N LYS A 42 15.71 -15.03 26.26
CA LYS A 42 14.94 -15.93 25.38
C LYS A 42 13.73 -15.24 24.76
N VAL A 43 13.01 -14.42 25.53
CA VAL A 43 11.86 -13.66 25.02
C VAL A 43 12.31 -12.58 24.03
N LEU A 44 13.37 -11.85 24.35
CA LEU A 44 13.91 -10.81 23.48
C LEU A 44 14.38 -11.40 22.14
N GLU A 45 15.08 -12.53 22.15
CA GLU A 45 15.51 -13.23 20.95
C GLU A 45 14.33 -13.60 20.04
N LYS A 46 13.24 -14.11 20.62
CA LYS A 46 12.00 -14.43 19.88
C LYS A 46 11.37 -13.17 19.28
N ASN A 47 11.33 -12.08 20.04
CA ASN A 47 10.78 -10.82 19.57
C ASN A 47 11.61 -10.22 18.43
N VAL A 48 12.94 -10.23 18.53
CA VAL A 48 13.84 -9.79 17.46
C VAL A 48 13.64 -10.63 16.20
N LYS A 49 13.61 -11.97 16.31
CA LYS A 49 13.32 -12.86 15.17
C LYS A 49 11.98 -12.57 14.51
N LYS A 50 10.94 -12.25 15.30
CA LYS A 50 9.61 -11.89 14.79
C LYS A 50 9.65 -10.55 14.05
N GLN A 51 10.27 -9.53 14.62
CA GLN A 51 10.41 -8.21 14.02
C GLN A 51 11.20 -8.28 12.71
N MET A 52 12.31 -9.02 12.69
CA MET A 52 13.12 -9.20 11.48
C MET A 52 12.32 -9.82 10.33
N LYS A 53 11.47 -10.83 10.61
CA LYS A 53 10.57 -11.41 9.61
C LYS A 53 9.52 -10.42 9.09
N VAL A 54 9.04 -9.50 9.92
CA VAL A 54 8.08 -8.46 9.50
C VAL A 54 8.79 -7.48 8.56
N TYR A 55 9.95 -6.96 8.97
CA TYR A 55 10.75 -6.05 8.15
C TYR A 55 11.16 -6.67 6.81
N GLU A 56 11.55 -7.95 6.77
CA GLU A 56 11.84 -8.64 5.51
C GLU A 56 10.62 -8.70 4.58
N LYS A 57 9.43 -8.97 5.12
CA LYS A 57 8.19 -9.00 4.34
C LYS A 57 7.83 -7.64 3.79
N GLU A 58 8.00 -6.59 4.59
CA GLU A 58 7.75 -5.21 4.18
C GLU A 58 8.76 -4.77 3.11
N ALA A 59 10.05 -5.01 3.31
CA ALA A 59 11.10 -4.72 2.34
C ALA A 59 10.83 -5.41 0.98
N LYS A 60 10.35 -6.66 0.99
CA LYS A 60 9.94 -7.39 -0.23
C LYS A 60 8.71 -6.76 -0.91
N LYS A 61 7.73 -6.27 -0.16
CA LYS A 61 6.55 -5.57 -0.74
C LYS A 61 6.94 -4.28 -1.45
N HIS A 62 7.91 -3.54 -0.91
CA HIS A 62 8.32 -2.25 -1.46
C HIS A 62 9.27 -2.36 -2.66
N LYS A 63 10.08 -3.43 -2.77
CA LYS A 63 10.94 -3.68 -3.96
C LYS A 63 10.17 -3.73 -5.28
N ASN A 64 8.91 -4.20 -5.26
CA ASN A 64 8.08 -4.32 -6.46
C ASN A 64 7.18 -3.10 -6.75
N LYS A 65 7.33 -1.99 -6.01
CA LYS A 65 6.51 -0.79 -6.25
C LYS A 65 7.16 0.21 -7.21
N GLY A 66 8.49 0.24 -7.30
CA GLY A 66 9.23 1.16 -8.18
C GLY A 66 9.43 0.68 -9.62
N ASN A 67 9.46 -0.64 -9.87
CA ASN A 67 9.78 -1.19 -11.20
C ASN A 67 8.57 -1.72 -11.98
N ARG A 68 7.35 -1.36 -11.56
CA ARG A 68 6.14 -1.66 -12.33
C ARG A 68 6.09 -0.71 -13.52
N LYS A 69 6.42 -1.23 -14.71
CA LYS A 69 6.09 -0.54 -15.98
C LYS A 69 4.63 -0.08 -15.90
N ALA A 70 4.38 1.18 -16.25
CA ALA A 70 3.02 1.71 -16.30
C ALA A 70 2.14 0.72 -17.08
N SER A 71 1.05 0.27 -16.45
CA SER A 71 0.11 -0.66 -17.09
C SER A 71 -0.26 -0.15 -18.47
N GLY A 72 -0.47 -1.02 -19.47
CA GLY A 72 -0.73 -0.62 -20.86
C GLY A 72 -1.89 0.39 -21.05
N PHE A 73 -2.76 0.54 -20.04
CA PHE A 73 -3.81 1.56 -19.99
C PHE A 73 -3.35 2.96 -19.59
N ALA A 74 -2.24 3.06 -18.85
CA ALA A 74 -1.60 4.30 -18.38
C ALA A 74 -0.47 4.78 -19.31
N VAL A 75 -0.12 4.00 -20.34
CA VAL A 75 0.86 4.42 -21.37
C VAL A 75 0.15 5.33 -22.39
N GLY A 76 0.70 6.52 -22.61
CA GLY A 76 0.19 7.47 -23.60
C GLY A 76 0.34 6.94 -25.04
N GLY A 77 -0.75 6.93 -25.80
CA GLY A 77 -0.79 6.50 -27.20
C GLY A 77 -1.24 7.62 -28.14
N PRO A 78 -0.96 7.49 -29.46
CA PRO A 78 -1.52 8.41 -30.45
C PRO A 78 -3.05 8.28 -30.47
N VAL A 79 -3.71 9.43 -30.48
CA VAL A 79 -5.17 9.54 -30.50
C VAL A 79 -5.63 10.34 -31.72
N SER A 80 -6.88 10.15 -32.13
CA SER A 80 -7.45 10.87 -33.27
C SER A 80 -7.59 12.37 -33.00
N LYS A 81 -7.48 13.20 -34.05
CA LYS A 81 -7.70 14.66 -34.00
C LYS A 81 -9.02 15.06 -33.34
N GLU A 82 -10.12 14.35 -33.66
CA GLU A 82 -11.45 14.60 -33.06
C GLU A 82 -11.43 14.50 -31.53
N LEU A 83 -10.67 13.55 -30.98
CA LEU A 83 -10.53 13.36 -29.53
C LEU A 83 -9.64 14.44 -28.90
N CYS A 84 -8.56 14.84 -29.57
CA CYS A 84 -7.72 15.97 -29.14
C CYS A 84 -8.53 17.27 -29.08
N SER A 85 -9.30 17.58 -30.13
CA SER A 85 -10.18 18.75 -30.17
C SER A 85 -11.25 18.72 -29.07
N PHE A 86 -11.83 17.55 -28.77
CA PHE A 86 -12.81 17.41 -27.68
C PHE A 86 -12.21 17.66 -26.30
N MET A 87 -10.93 17.31 -26.09
CA MET A 87 -10.21 17.54 -24.84
C MET A 87 -9.51 18.91 -24.79
N GLY A 88 -9.55 19.71 -25.86
CA GLY A 88 -8.84 20.98 -25.95
C GLY A 88 -7.31 20.84 -25.97
N LYS A 89 -6.79 19.70 -26.46
CA LYS A 89 -5.35 19.41 -26.51
C LYS A 89 -4.80 19.51 -27.94
N PRO A 90 -3.48 19.72 -28.12
CA PRO A 90 -2.84 19.72 -29.44
C PRO A 90 -3.09 18.43 -30.22
N GLU A 91 -3.23 18.53 -31.55
CA GLU A 91 -3.63 17.41 -32.44
C GLU A 91 -2.70 16.19 -32.36
N ASP A 92 -1.43 16.36 -31.96
CA ASP A 92 -0.42 15.29 -31.86
C ASP A 92 -0.14 14.81 -30.42
N SER A 93 -1.04 15.14 -29.48
CA SER A 93 -0.88 14.75 -28.08
C SER A 93 -0.97 13.23 -27.90
N LYS A 94 -0.03 12.66 -27.14
CA LYS A 94 -0.10 11.25 -26.72
C LYS A 94 -0.87 11.15 -25.41
N LEU A 95 -2.08 10.60 -25.46
CA LEU A 95 -2.97 10.52 -24.30
C LEU A 95 -3.11 9.08 -23.81
N ALA A 96 -3.09 8.92 -22.49
CA ALA A 96 -3.34 7.64 -21.87
C ALA A 96 -4.84 7.32 -21.90
N ARG A 97 -5.19 6.04 -22.05
CA ARG A 97 -6.59 5.61 -22.06
C ARG A 97 -7.30 5.93 -20.75
N THR A 98 -6.59 5.87 -19.63
CA THR A 98 -7.09 6.27 -18.31
C THR A 98 -7.47 7.75 -18.26
N GLU A 99 -6.61 8.62 -18.79
CA GLU A 99 -6.82 10.07 -18.79
C GLU A 99 -8.04 10.46 -19.62
N VAL A 100 -8.15 9.87 -20.83
CA VAL A 100 -9.31 10.09 -21.71
C VAL A 100 -10.62 9.63 -21.04
N THR A 101 -10.60 8.45 -20.41
CA THR A 101 -11.80 7.90 -19.75
C THR A 101 -12.22 8.76 -18.56
N GLN A 102 -11.25 9.23 -17.75
CA GLN A 102 -11.52 10.13 -16.64
C GLN A 102 -12.10 11.46 -17.10
N TYR A 103 -11.52 12.06 -18.14
CA TYR A 103 -12.04 13.30 -18.72
C TYR A 103 -13.49 13.12 -19.20
N LEU A 104 -13.80 12.00 -19.83
CA LEU A 104 -15.15 11.72 -20.32
C LEU A 104 -16.17 11.55 -19.20
N ILE A 105 -15.80 10.83 -18.13
CA ILE A 105 -16.64 10.68 -16.94
C ILE A 105 -16.89 12.04 -16.29
N GLN A 106 -15.85 12.89 -16.20
CA GLN A 106 -15.97 14.23 -15.65
C GLN A 106 -16.90 15.09 -16.52
N TYR A 107 -16.69 15.09 -17.84
CA TYR A 107 -17.54 15.80 -18.80
C TYR A 107 -19.02 15.41 -18.68
N ILE A 108 -19.31 14.11 -18.58
CA ILE A 108 -20.68 13.57 -18.43
C ILE A 108 -21.33 14.06 -17.14
N LYS A 109 -20.56 14.19 -16.05
CA LYS A 109 -21.06 14.70 -14.76
C LYS A 109 -21.28 16.21 -14.81
N ASP A 110 -20.31 16.95 -15.35
CA ASP A 110 -20.36 18.42 -15.40
C ASP A 110 -21.52 18.93 -16.27
N HIS A 111 -21.89 18.17 -17.30
CA HIS A 111 -23.01 18.49 -18.21
C HIS A 111 -24.33 17.77 -17.85
N ASP A 112 -24.40 17.10 -16.69
CA ASP A 112 -25.55 16.31 -16.21
C ASP A 112 -26.17 15.40 -17.29
N LEU A 113 -25.33 14.71 -18.06
CA LEU A 113 -25.76 13.87 -19.19
C LEU A 113 -26.30 12.50 -18.74
N GLN A 114 -26.41 12.25 -17.44
CA GLN A 114 -26.94 10.99 -16.91
C GLN A 114 -28.47 11.02 -16.92
N TRP A 115 -29.07 9.91 -17.36
CA TRP A 115 -30.52 9.82 -17.30
C TRP A 115 -31.01 9.66 -15.86
N LYS A 116 -31.98 10.50 -15.46
CA LYS A 116 -32.50 10.56 -14.08
C LYS A 116 -33.14 9.26 -13.59
N GLU A 117 -33.82 8.54 -14.48
CA GLU A 117 -34.48 7.27 -14.16
C GLU A 117 -33.51 6.08 -14.10
N ASN A 118 -32.49 6.09 -14.95
CA ASN A 118 -31.47 5.06 -14.97
C ASN A 118 -30.09 5.69 -15.22
N ARG A 119 -29.35 5.95 -14.15
CA ARG A 119 -28.01 6.58 -14.19
C ARG A 119 -26.96 5.75 -14.93
N LYS A 120 -27.28 4.50 -15.32
CA LYS A 120 -26.41 3.68 -16.18
C LYS A 120 -26.43 4.16 -17.63
N ILE A 121 -27.53 4.80 -18.06
CA ILE A 121 -27.72 5.31 -19.41
C ILE A 121 -27.31 6.79 -19.43
N ILE A 122 -26.49 7.12 -20.41
CA ILE A 122 -25.99 8.46 -20.68
C ILE A 122 -26.74 8.98 -21.91
N LYS A 123 -27.29 10.17 -21.82
CA LYS A 123 -27.88 10.91 -22.96
C LYS A 123 -26.81 11.85 -23.50
N PRO A 124 -26.00 11.43 -24.49
CA PRO A 124 -24.90 12.25 -24.99
C PRO A 124 -25.43 13.52 -25.65
N ASP A 125 -24.78 14.64 -25.35
CA ASP A 125 -25.00 15.90 -26.04
C ASP A 125 -24.45 15.84 -27.48
N ASN A 126 -24.67 16.91 -28.25
CA ASN A 126 -24.23 16.96 -29.65
C ASN A 126 -22.70 16.79 -29.79
N LYS A 127 -21.91 17.27 -28.82
CA LYS A 127 -20.44 17.13 -28.85
C LYS A 127 -20.01 15.69 -28.58
N LEU A 128 -20.54 15.07 -27.52
CA LEU A 128 -20.24 13.69 -27.15
C LEU A 128 -20.77 12.71 -28.21
N LYS A 129 -21.93 12.98 -28.81
CA LYS A 129 -22.50 12.17 -29.90
C LYS A 129 -21.65 12.23 -31.17
N LYS A 130 -21.11 13.40 -31.52
CA LYS A 130 -20.17 13.56 -32.65
C LYS A 130 -18.89 12.76 -32.46
N LEU A 131 -18.38 12.69 -31.23
CA LEU A 131 -17.20 11.90 -30.89
C LEU A 131 -17.53 10.40 -30.89
N LEU A 132 -18.49 9.98 -30.07
CA LEU A 132 -18.80 8.56 -29.86
C LEU A 132 -19.46 7.89 -31.06
N LYS A 133 -20.08 8.64 -31.98
CA LYS A 133 -20.84 8.14 -33.15
C LYS A 133 -21.58 6.82 -32.84
N PRO A 134 -22.46 6.79 -31.81
CA PRO A 134 -23.17 5.56 -31.42
C PRO A 134 -24.17 5.15 -32.51
N ALA A 135 -24.49 3.87 -32.60
CA ALA A 135 -25.51 3.39 -33.54
C ALA A 135 -26.90 3.96 -33.20
N LYS A 136 -27.81 4.05 -34.18
CA LYS A 136 -29.13 4.71 -34.01
C LYS A 136 -29.98 4.10 -32.88
N ASN A 137 -29.76 2.84 -32.51
CA ASN A 137 -30.48 2.12 -31.47
C ASN A 137 -29.56 1.63 -30.33
N GLU A 138 -28.35 2.17 -30.19
CA GLU A 138 -27.42 1.77 -29.13
C GLU A 138 -27.40 2.79 -27.99
N ASP A 139 -27.82 2.36 -26.81
CA ASP A 139 -27.72 3.16 -25.60
C ASP A 139 -26.25 3.34 -25.19
N VAL A 140 -25.86 4.59 -24.95
CA VAL A 140 -24.54 4.90 -24.43
C VAL A 140 -24.55 4.66 -22.92
N THR A 141 -23.73 3.72 -22.48
CA THR A 141 -23.51 3.40 -21.06
C THR A 141 -22.01 3.48 -20.76
N TYR A 142 -21.63 3.60 -19.49
CA TYR A 142 -20.20 3.58 -19.12
C TYR A 142 -19.47 2.32 -19.59
N PHE A 143 -20.18 1.19 -19.70
CA PHE A 143 -19.64 -0.07 -20.21
C PHE A 143 -19.32 0.02 -21.71
N ASN A 144 -20.26 0.53 -22.51
CA ASN A 144 -20.07 0.66 -23.95
C ASN A 144 -19.18 1.85 -24.33
N LEU A 145 -19.06 2.85 -23.45
CA LEU A 145 -18.23 4.04 -23.65
C LEU A 145 -16.78 3.69 -23.99
N GLN A 146 -16.21 2.75 -23.24
CA GLN A 146 -14.86 2.27 -23.47
C GLN A 146 -14.71 1.56 -24.83
N LYS A 147 -15.75 0.86 -25.28
CA LYS A 147 -15.80 0.18 -26.59
C LYS A 147 -15.92 1.19 -27.73
N LEU A 148 -16.82 2.15 -27.61
CA LEU A 148 -17.01 3.23 -28.59
C LEU A 148 -15.75 4.08 -28.75
N MET A 149 -15.01 4.31 -27.66
CA MET A 149 -13.76 5.07 -27.68
C MET A 149 -12.58 4.35 -28.35
N ASN A 150 -12.61 3.01 -28.51
CA ASN A 150 -11.51 2.26 -29.10
C ASN A 150 -11.10 2.76 -30.50
N LYS A 151 -12.04 3.29 -31.29
CA LYS A 151 -11.77 3.81 -32.64
C LYS A 151 -10.92 5.08 -32.66
N HIS A 152 -10.89 5.82 -31.55
CA HIS A 152 -10.09 7.03 -31.41
C HIS A 152 -8.68 6.75 -30.90
N PHE A 153 -8.40 5.52 -30.44
CA PHE A 153 -7.07 5.09 -30.05
C PHE A 153 -6.41 4.37 -31.22
N ILE A 154 -5.43 5.03 -31.83
CA ILE A 154 -4.70 4.47 -32.95
C ILE A 154 -3.75 3.41 -32.38
N LYS A 155 -4.10 2.13 -32.56
CA LYS A 155 -3.19 1.03 -32.23
C LYS A 155 -1.95 1.18 -33.11
N LYS A 156 -0.75 1.14 -32.51
CA LYS A 156 0.50 0.98 -33.25
C LYS A 156 0.52 -0.40 -33.92
N ASN A 157 -0.20 -0.57 -35.02
CA ASN A 157 -0.05 -1.73 -35.90
C ASN A 157 0.64 -1.26 -37.17
N LYS A 158 1.97 -1.44 -37.17
CA LYS A 158 2.94 -1.33 -38.27
C LYS A 158 3.00 -0.01 -39.08
N PRO A 159 4.19 0.41 -39.52
CA PRO A 159 4.31 1.49 -40.49
C PRO A 159 3.59 1.06 -41.76
N VAL A 160 2.58 1.82 -42.18
CA VAL A 160 2.07 1.77 -43.55
C VAL A 160 3.18 2.38 -44.40
N VAL A 161 3.95 1.52 -45.05
CA VAL A 161 4.84 1.92 -46.13
C VAL A 161 3.98 2.59 -47.20
N SER A 162 4.24 3.88 -47.42
CA SER A 162 3.82 4.58 -48.63
C SER A 162 4.62 4.01 -49.79
N GLU A 163 3.99 3.16 -50.60
CA GLU A 163 4.46 2.89 -51.95
C GLU A 163 4.04 4.05 -52.87
N VAL A 164 4.94 4.28 -53.82
CA VAL A 164 5.15 5.42 -54.71
C VAL A 164 4.03 5.58 -55.73
#